data_AF-R7EU67-F1
#
_entry.id   AF-R7EU67-F1
#
_cell.length_a   1.000
_cell.length_b   1.000
_cell.length_c   1.000
_cell.angle_alpha   90.00
_cell.angle_beta   90.00
_cell.angle_gamma   90.00
#
_symmetry.space_group_name_H-M   'P 1'
#
loop_
_entity.id
_entity.type
_entity.pdbx_description
1 polymer ?
#
loop_
_entity_poly.entity_id
_entity_poly.type
_entity_poly.pdbx_seq_one_letter_code
_entity_poly.pdbx_strand_id
1 'polypeptide(L)' 'MSEHISRSRQGTVALSRTSTTDAEGNGDFCFIVNGRRIFAMGTNWVPMDAFHSNDINRIDCAMEMANDLGCNII' A
#
# COMPACT_ATOMS: atom_id res chain seq x y z
N MET A 1 8.57 -11.41 33.74
CA MET A 1 7.59 -10.56 33.00
C MET A 1 8.28 -10.15 31.72
N SER A 2 7.76 -10.54 30.55
CA SER A 2 8.29 -10.04 29.28
C SER A 2 7.64 -8.69 29.01
N GLU A 3 8.43 -7.65 28.78
CA GLU A 3 7.92 -6.38 28.26
C GLU A 3 7.47 -6.56 26.82
N HIS A 4 6.33 -5.96 26.47
CA HIS A 4 5.85 -5.93 25.08
C HIS A 4 6.22 -4.59 24.46
N ILE A 5 7.13 -4.60 23.48
CA ILE A 5 7.58 -3.42 22.74
C ILE A 5 6.86 -3.39 21.39
N SER A 6 6.26 -2.24 21.04
CA SER A 6 5.70 -1.98 19.71
C SER A 6 6.24 -0.66 19.14
N ARG A 7 6.33 -0.59 17.81
CA ARG A 7 6.68 0.64 17.08
C ARG A 7 5.44 1.17 16.37
N SER A 8 5.06 2.41 16.67
CA SER A 8 3.93 3.10 16.03
C SER A 8 4.43 4.29 15.21
N ARG A 9 3.78 4.55 14.07
CA ARG A 9 3.94 5.79 13.29
C ARG A 9 2.61 6.53 13.26
N GLN A 10 2.64 7.86 13.34
CA GLN A 10 1.44 8.69 13.20
C GLN A 10 1.25 9.09 11.73
N GLY A 11 0.03 8.95 11.22
CA GLY A 11 -0.39 9.36 9.89
C GLY A 11 -1.87 9.07 9.69
N THR A 12 -2.52 9.78 8.76
CA THR A 12 -3.92 9.53 8.39
C THR A 12 -4.01 8.99 6.98
N VAL A 13 -4.92 8.04 6.79
CA VAL A 13 -5.30 7.52 5.47
C VAL A 13 -6.82 7.51 5.40
N ALA A 14 -7.38 8.06 4.33
CA ALA A 14 -8.81 8.03 4.05
C ALA A 14 -9.05 7.57 2.61
N LEU A 15 -10.18 6.91 2.38
CA LEU A 15 -10.67 6.59 1.04
C LEU A 15 -11.76 7.59 0.67
N SER A 16 -11.46 8.48 -0.28
CA SER A 16 -12.47 9.31 -0.91
C SER A 16 -13.15 8.48 -1.98
N ARG A 17 -14.45 8.21 -1.82
CA ARG A 17 -15.21 7.44 -2.80
C ARG A 17 -16.63 7.94 -2.98
N THR A 18 -17.12 7.88 -4.21
CA THR A 18 -18.56 7.93 -4.51
C THR A 18 -19.09 6.50 -4.71
N SER A 19 -20.38 6.29 -4.48
CA SER A 19 -21.00 4.96 -4.69
C SER A 19 -21.15 4.63 -6.17
N THR A 20 -21.49 5.62 -6.98
CA THR A 20 -21.64 5.54 -8.43
C THR A 20 -21.09 6.82 -9.07
N THR A 21 -21.00 6.84 -10.40
CA THR A 21 -20.82 8.07 -11.16
C THR A 21 -22.16 8.81 -11.30
N ASP A 22 -22.11 10.13 -11.48
CA ASP A 22 -23.28 10.92 -11.88
C ASP A 22 -23.57 10.78 -13.38
N ALA A 23 -24.57 11.54 -13.87
CA ALA A 23 -24.99 11.52 -15.28
C ALA A 23 -23.93 12.07 -16.25
N GLU A 24 -22.97 12.86 -15.75
CA GLU A 24 -21.85 13.43 -16.51
C GLU A 24 -20.61 12.52 -16.45
N GLY A 25 -20.68 11.42 -15.69
CA GLY A 25 -19.60 10.46 -15.50
C GLY A 25 -18.65 10.83 -14.36
N ASN A 26 -18.94 11.86 -13.55
CA ASN A 26 -18.09 12.23 -12.43
C ASN A 26 -18.26 11.23 -11.29
N GLY A 27 -17.15 10.78 -10.72
CA GLY A 27 -17.09 9.94 -9.54
C GLY A 27 -15.71 10.04 -8.91
N ASP A 28 -15.57 9.56 -7.69
CA ASP A 28 -14.28 9.55 -7.00
C ASP A 28 -13.96 8.17 -6.45
N PHE A 29 -12.68 7.82 -6.53
CA PHE A 29 -12.11 6.65 -5.87
C PHE A 29 -10.61 6.89 -5.70
N CYS A 30 -10.22 7.50 -4.59
CA CYS A 30 -8.86 8.00 -4.38
C CYS A 30 -8.44 7.88 -2.91
N PHE A 31 -7.20 7.47 -2.67
CA PHE A 31 -6.59 7.53 -1.35
C PHE A 31 -6.12 8.95 -1.02
N ILE A 32 -6.43 9.38 0.20
CA ILE A 32 -5.95 10.63 0.79
C ILE A 32 -5.02 10.27 1.95
N VAL A 33 -3.74 10.60 1.81
CA VAL A 33 -2.71 10.37 2.84
C VAL A 33 -2.30 11.71 3.43
N ASN A 34 -2.44 11.87 4.75
CA ASN A 34 -2.14 13.11 5.46
C ASN A 34 -2.81 14.35 4.84
N GLY A 35 -4.08 14.21 4.45
CA GLY A 35 -4.87 15.28 3.82
C GLY A 35 -4.55 15.56 2.35
N ARG A 36 -3.67 14.78 1.71
CA ARG A 36 -3.33 14.92 0.29
C ARG A 36 -3.77 13.71 -0.52
N ARG A 37 -4.45 13.96 -1.63
CA ARG A 37 -4.70 12.93 -2.65
C ARG A 37 -3.37 12.42 -3.18
N ILE A 38 -3.25 11.11 -3.32
CA ILE A 38 -2.10 10.48 -3.94
C ILE A 38 -2.51 9.74 -5.20
N PHE A 39 -1.59 9.67 -6.17
CA PHE A 39 -1.74 8.77 -7.30
C PHE A 39 -1.16 7.41 -6.91
N ALA A 40 -2.02 6.39 -6.84
CA ALA A 40 -1.65 5.03 -6.47
C ALA A 40 -0.87 4.37 -7.62
N MET A 41 0.45 4.24 -7.46
CA MET A 41 1.33 3.57 -8.42
C MET A 41 1.88 2.32 -7.75
N GLY A 42 1.59 1.16 -8.32
CA GLY A 42 1.91 -0.10 -7.69
C GLY A 42 1.75 -1.30 -8.59
N THR A 43 1.93 -2.45 -7.99
CA THR A 43 1.69 -3.78 -8.56
C THR A 43 0.94 -4.61 -7.53
N ASN A 44 0.34 -5.73 -7.93
CA ASN A 44 -0.26 -6.65 -6.97
C ASN A 44 0.81 -7.57 -6.40
N TRP A 45 0.91 -7.66 -5.07
CA TRP A 45 1.75 -8.68 -4.43
C TRP A 45 1.17 -10.09 -4.57
N VAL A 46 2.04 -11.07 -4.81
CA VAL A 46 1.72 -12.51 -4.78
C VAL A 46 2.75 -13.22 -3.90
N PRO A 47 2.44 -14.42 -3.35
CA PRO A 47 3.43 -15.21 -2.64
C PRO A 47 4.69 -15.37 -3.48
N MET A 48 5.84 -14.99 -2.92
CA MET A 48 7.09 -15.01 -3.68
C MET A 48 7.57 -16.43 -3.89
N ASP A 49 7.30 -17.31 -2.94
CA ASP A 49 7.70 -18.72 -2.95
C ASP A 49 6.52 -19.63 -2.55
N ALA A 50 6.63 -20.92 -2.88
CA ALA A 50 5.70 -21.92 -2.40
C ALA A 50 5.80 -22.11 -0.88
N PHE A 51 7.00 -21.90 -0.30
CA PHE A 51 7.23 -21.95 1.13
C PHE A 51 7.48 -20.56 1.69
N HIS A 52 6.55 -20.07 2.51
CA HIS A 52 6.65 -18.75 3.16
C HIS A 52 7.93 -18.58 4.01
N SER A 53 8.51 -19.67 4.53
CA SER A 53 9.79 -19.63 5.25
C SER A 53 10.97 -19.15 4.38
N ASN A 54 10.86 -19.23 3.05
CA ASN A 54 11.87 -18.75 2.13
C ASN A 54 11.71 -17.26 1.75
N ASP A 55 10.60 -16.61 2.15
CA ASP A 55 10.36 -15.20 1.80
C ASP A 55 11.44 -14.27 2.37
N ILE A 56 12.04 -14.65 3.50
CA ILE A 56 13.16 -13.93 4.13
C ILE A 56 14.35 -13.75 3.18
N ASN A 57 14.52 -14.64 2.20
CA ASN A 57 15.62 -14.56 1.24
C ASN A 57 15.28 -13.71 0.00
N ARG A 58 14.05 -13.18 -0.11
CA ARG A 58 13.53 -12.57 -1.34
C ARG A 58 12.82 -11.22 -1.12
N ILE A 59 12.27 -10.97 0.08
CA ILE A 59 11.47 -9.76 0.39
C ILE A 59 12.28 -8.50 0.12
N ASP A 60 13.53 -8.43 0.59
CA ASP A 60 14.33 -7.21 0.50
C ASP A 60 14.58 -6.82 -0.95
N CYS A 61 15.00 -7.77 -1.79
CA CYS A 61 15.22 -7.55 -3.23
C CYS A 61 13.93 -7.14 -3.96
N ALA A 62 12.79 -7.76 -3.62
CA ALA A 62 11.51 -7.39 -4.21
C ALA A 62 11.06 -5.97 -3.82
N MET A 63 11.27 -5.58 -2.55
CA MET A 63 10.94 -4.25 -2.06
C MET A 63 11.89 -3.18 -2.61
N GLU A 64 13.17 -3.50 -2.81
CA GLU A 64 14.14 -2.63 -3.51
C GLU A 64 13.68 -2.36 -4.95
N MET A 65 13.32 -3.42 -5.70
CA MET A 65 12.79 -3.27 -7.06
C MET A 65 11.51 -2.43 -7.11
N ALA A 66 10.57 -2.65 -6.17
CA ALA A 66 9.34 -1.85 -6.08
C ALA A 66 9.66 -0.36 -5.86
N ASN A 67 10.63 -0.06 -4.99
CA ASN A 67 11.08 1.31 -4.76
C ASN A 67 11.75 1.91 -6.00
N ASP A 68 12.61 1.16 -6.69
CA ASP A 68 13.28 1.61 -7.92
C ASP A 68 12.30 1.91 -9.06
N LEU A 69 11.18 1.18 -9.11
CA LEU A 69 10.08 1.41 -10.05
C LEU A 69 9.15 2.56 -9.63
N GLY A 70 9.36 3.15 -8.45
CA GLY A 70 8.54 4.24 -7.92
C GLY A 70 7.18 3.79 -7.38
N CYS A 71 7.02 2.51 -7.01
CA CYS A 71 5.79 2.04 -6.37
C CYS A 71 5.58 2.72 -5.02
N ASN A 72 4.37 3.21 -4.78
CA ASN A 72 3.92 3.78 -3.51
C ASN A 72 2.79 2.98 -2.85
N ILE A 73 2.32 1.93 -3.52
CA ILE A 73 1.37 0.92 -3.02
C ILE A 73 1.74 -0.44 -3.63
N ILE A 74 1.43 -1.53 -2.94
CA ILE A 74 1.70 -2.94 -3.30
C ILE A 74 0.49 -3.80 -2.93
#